data_AF-A0A9E4VN56-F1
#
_entry.id   AF-A0A9E4VN56-F1
#
_cell.length_a   1.000
_cell.length_b   1.000
_cell.length_c   1.000
_cell.angle_alpha   90.00
_cell.angle_beta   90.00
_cell.angle_gamma   90.00
#
_symmetry.space_group_name_H-M   'P 1'
#
loop_
_entity.id
_entity.type
_entity.pdbx_description
1 polymer ?
#
loop_
_entity_poly.entity_id
_entity_poly.type
_entity_poly.pdbx_seq_one_letter_code
_entity_poly.pdbx_strand_id
1 'polypeptide(L)'
;MFRSLRARLLLTHMLVSALVLILVAVSLLVFLINSRQLDELTTRRLRGAAELVAERGPRVLQFLGTDRLNAAFRNLGVPNARGMIVGHEGAILTDTRPGDEPPPAEVIQAAASSEEDTHGGYGGLFNRWLYVAQPVGEGRSLLLLAPRPNPVAAIGQELLLPLILRAALVALAASLVLAWLISRWVSAPLKKTAEAARSVAAGDYDQRLAPSGPDEAHSLATSFNEMVQQVQGSQQAMRDFVANVSHDLRTPLTSIQGYAQAILDGTASDVKNAAGVIYDESDRLGR
;
A
#
# COMPACT_ATOMS: atom_id res chain seq x y z
N MET A 1 -17.61 16.88 -4.23
CA MET A 1 -18.44 16.74 -3.02
C MET A 1 -17.65 16.35 -1.74
N PHE A 2 -16.31 16.44 -1.71
CA PHE A 2 -15.52 16.19 -0.50
C PHE A 2 -14.42 17.27 -0.36
N ARG A 3 -14.77 18.40 0.26
CA ARG A 3 -13.88 19.57 0.42
C ARG A 3 -13.32 19.75 1.85
N SER A 4 -13.59 18.83 2.78
CA SER A 4 -13.12 18.94 4.17
C SER A 4 -12.00 17.96 4.50
N LEU A 5 -11.02 18.41 5.31
CA LEU A 5 -9.91 17.62 5.88
C LEU A 5 -10.34 16.20 6.27
N ARG A 6 -11.42 16.13 7.06
CA ARG A 6 -11.94 14.87 7.60
C ARG A 6 -12.39 13.90 6.51
N ALA A 7 -13.06 14.40 5.48
CA ALA A 7 -13.50 13.56 4.37
C ALA A 7 -12.33 13.01 3.57
N ARG A 8 -11.28 13.82 3.32
CA ARG A 8 -10.09 13.36 2.61
C ARG A 8 -9.22 12.44 3.45
N LEU A 9 -9.10 12.71 4.74
CA LEU A 9 -8.37 11.87 5.68
C LEU A 9 -9.05 10.50 5.82
N LEU A 10 -10.38 10.46 5.93
CA LEU A 10 -11.17 9.23 5.87
C LEU A 10 -11.02 8.54 4.51
N LEU A 11 -11.05 9.27 3.41
CA LEU A 11 -10.90 8.70 2.08
C LEU A 11 -9.51 8.09 1.89
N THR A 12 -8.44 8.74 2.36
CA THR A 12 -7.10 8.16 2.37
C THR A 12 -7.03 6.94 3.28
N HIS A 13 -7.58 6.98 4.48
CA HIS A 13 -7.63 5.80 5.37
C HIS A 13 -8.42 4.65 4.75
N MET A 14 -9.52 4.94 4.04
CA MET A 14 -10.30 3.93 3.31
C MET A 14 -9.54 3.38 2.12
N LEU A 15 -8.85 4.21 1.35
CA LEU A 15 -8.02 3.78 0.21
C LEU A 15 -6.87 2.89 0.68
N VAL A 16 -6.25 3.27 1.79
CA VAL A 16 -5.23 2.50 2.51
C VAL A 16 -5.77 1.15 2.96
N SER A 17 -6.89 1.16 3.67
CA SER A 17 -7.51 -0.06 4.20
C SER A 17 -7.94 -0.99 3.07
N ALA A 18 -8.50 -0.43 2.00
CA ALA A 18 -8.88 -1.15 0.80
C ALA A 18 -7.65 -1.77 0.11
N LEU A 19 -6.54 -1.02 -0.03
CA LEU A 19 -5.31 -1.55 -0.63
C LEU A 19 -4.74 -2.72 0.19
N VAL A 20 -4.71 -2.58 1.52
CA VAL A 20 -4.27 -3.66 2.42
C VAL A 20 -5.18 -4.88 2.28
N LEU A 21 -6.50 -4.69 2.27
CA LEU A 21 -7.46 -5.78 2.09
C LEU A 21 -7.30 -6.45 0.72
N ILE A 22 -7.06 -5.70 -0.34
CA ILE A 22 -6.80 -6.23 -1.68
C ILE A 22 -5.50 -7.04 -1.67
N LEU A 23 -4.41 -6.54 -1.09
CA LEU A 23 -3.15 -7.28 -1.01
C LEU A 23 -3.29 -8.58 -0.20
N VAL A 24 -4.02 -8.56 0.91
CA VAL A 24 -4.32 -9.75 1.71
C VAL A 24 -5.17 -10.74 0.90
N ALA A 25 -6.21 -10.26 0.21
CA ALA A 25 -7.07 -11.09 -0.63
C ALA A 25 -6.31 -11.71 -1.80
N VAL A 26 -5.44 -10.94 -2.47
CA VAL A 26 -4.57 -11.42 -3.54
C VAL A 26 -3.56 -12.44 -2.99
N SER A 27 -2.95 -12.19 -1.84
CA SER A 27 -2.04 -13.16 -1.21
C SER A 27 -2.76 -14.48 -0.86
N LEU A 28 -3.99 -14.39 -0.34
CA LEU A 28 -4.82 -15.55 -0.05
C LEU A 28 -5.20 -16.31 -1.34
N LEU A 29 -5.56 -15.57 -2.39
CA LEU A 29 -5.91 -16.13 -3.70
C LEU A 29 -4.69 -16.82 -4.33
N VAL A 30 -3.52 -16.18 -4.31
CA VAL A 30 -2.26 -16.77 -4.81
C VAL A 30 -1.90 -18.01 -4.02
N PHE A 31 -2.09 -18.02 -2.69
CA PHE A 31 -1.91 -19.24 -1.88
C PHE A 31 -2.88 -20.35 -2.28
N LEU A 32 -4.16 -20.01 -2.48
CA LEU A 32 -5.19 -20.96 -2.89
C LEU A 32 -4.89 -21.59 -4.26
N ILE A 33 -4.40 -20.77 -5.21
CA ILE A 33 -4.04 -21.21 -6.57
C ILE A 33 -2.70 -21.98 -6.55
N ASN A 34 -1.70 -21.48 -5.83
CA ASN A 34 -0.33 -22.02 -5.83
C ASN A 34 -0.12 -23.18 -4.85
N SER A 35 -1.21 -23.80 -4.39
CA SER A 35 -1.21 -25.03 -3.58
C SER A 35 -0.73 -26.27 -4.37
N ARG A 36 0.24 -26.11 -5.29
CA ARG A 36 0.93 -27.20 -6.00
C ARG A 36 1.46 -28.29 -5.05
N GLN A 37 1.78 -27.91 -3.83
CA GLN A 37 2.17 -28.85 -2.77
C GLN A 37 1.08 -29.88 -2.45
N LEU A 38 -0.19 -29.50 -2.49
CA LEU A 38 -1.31 -30.44 -2.29
C LEU A 38 -1.50 -31.39 -3.48
N ASP A 39 -1.17 -30.92 -4.68
CA ASP A 39 -1.23 -31.75 -5.89
C ASP A 39 -0.14 -32.82 -5.84
N GLU A 40 1.09 -32.43 -5.47
CA GLU A 40 2.19 -33.38 -5.30
C GLU A 40 1.92 -34.41 -4.21
N LEU A 41 1.39 -34.00 -3.05
CA LEU A 41 1.07 -34.91 -1.96
C LEU A 41 -0.01 -35.91 -2.34
N THR A 42 -1.09 -35.46 -2.99
CA THR A 42 -2.16 -36.34 -3.47
C THR A 42 -1.66 -37.29 -4.55
N THR A 43 -0.85 -36.80 -5.49
CA THR A 43 -0.26 -37.62 -6.56
C THR A 43 0.68 -38.68 -5.99
N ARG A 44 1.53 -38.35 -5.01
CA ARG A 44 2.39 -39.33 -4.32
C ARG A 44 1.57 -40.41 -3.61
N ARG A 45 0.45 -40.04 -2.95
CA ARG A 45 -0.47 -41.02 -2.33
C ARG A 45 -1.16 -41.91 -3.37
N LEU A 46 -1.61 -41.33 -4.48
CA LEU A 46 -2.23 -42.07 -5.58
C LEU A 46 -1.24 -43.04 -6.22
N ARG A 47 0.01 -42.61 -6.44
CA ARG A 47 1.07 -43.47 -7.00
C ARG A 47 1.38 -44.65 -6.09
N GLY A 48 1.56 -44.41 -4.78
CA GLY A 48 1.74 -45.50 -3.82
C GLY A 48 0.54 -46.44 -3.77
N ALA A 49 -0.69 -45.92 -3.90
CA ALA A 49 -1.89 -46.75 -3.99
C ALA A 49 -1.93 -47.57 -5.28
N ALA A 50 -1.56 -46.97 -6.42
CA ALA A 50 -1.49 -47.63 -7.72
C ALA A 50 -0.47 -48.77 -7.70
N GLU A 51 0.73 -48.53 -7.15
CA GLU A 51 1.81 -49.52 -7.06
C GLU A 51 1.36 -50.74 -6.24
N LEU A 52 0.71 -50.52 -5.09
CA LEU A 52 0.19 -51.59 -4.23
C LEU A 52 -0.93 -52.43 -4.88
N VAL A 53 -1.69 -51.84 -5.80
CA VAL A 53 -2.75 -52.54 -6.55
C VAL A 53 -2.15 -53.25 -7.77
N ALA A 54 -1.20 -52.62 -8.46
CA ALA A 54 -0.50 -53.17 -9.61
C ALA A 54 0.35 -54.40 -9.21
N GLU A 55 1.05 -54.35 -8.09
CA GLU A 55 1.87 -55.46 -7.56
C GLU A 55 1.03 -56.68 -7.20
N ARG A 56 -0.19 -56.48 -6.70
CA ARG A 56 -1.14 -57.57 -6.40
C ARG A 56 -1.94 -58.05 -7.62
N GLY A 57 -1.75 -57.40 -8.76
CA GLY A 57 -2.36 -57.74 -10.05
C GLY A 57 -3.76 -57.15 -10.28
N PRO A 58 -4.17 -57.00 -11.56
CA PRO A 58 -5.39 -56.28 -11.95
C PRO A 58 -6.67 -57.00 -11.51
N ARG A 59 -6.58 -58.30 -11.18
CA ARG A 59 -7.69 -59.10 -10.64
C ARG A 59 -8.15 -58.62 -9.27
N VAL A 60 -7.31 -57.90 -8.52
CA VAL A 60 -7.67 -57.33 -7.21
C VAL A 60 -8.86 -56.40 -7.30
N LEU A 61 -9.02 -55.67 -8.41
CA LEU A 61 -10.18 -54.80 -8.61
C LEU A 61 -11.48 -55.56 -8.89
N GLN A 62 -11.37 -56.78 -9.42
CA GLN A 62 -12.52 -57.65 -9.66
C GLN A 62 -12.89 -58.46 -8.41
N PHE A 63 -11.89 -58.80 -7.57
CA PHE A 63 -12.08 -59.60 -6.35
C PHE A 63 -12.38 -58.77 -5.10
N LEU A 64 -11.78 -57.58 -4.96
CA LEU A 64 -12.14 -56.63 -3.92
C LEU A 64 -13.37 -55.88 -4.41
N GLY A 65 -14.55 -56.23 -3.89
CA GLY A 65 -15.77 -55.44 -4.15
C GLY A 65 -15.53 -53.94 -3.90
N THR A 66 -16.30 -53.11 -4.59
CA THR A 66 -16.19 -51.63 -4.59
C THR A 66 -16.08 -51.04 -3.18
N ASP A 67 -16.77 -51.60 -2.19
CA ASP A 67 -16.72 -51.15 -0.80
C ASP A 67 -15.36 -51.36 -0.11
N ARG A 68 -14.68 -52.49 -0.38
CA ARG A 68 -13.36 -52.79 0.20
C ARG A 68 -12.27 -51.93 -0.42
N LEU A 69 -12.36 -51.66 -1.72
CA LEU A 69 -11.49 -50.70 -2.41
C LEU A 69 -11.70 -49.28 -1.90
N ASN A 70 -12.95 -48.85 -1.77
CA ASN A 70 -13.28 -47.54 -1.19
C ASN A 70 -12.75 -47.41 0.26
N ALA A 71 -12.81 -48.48 1.06
CA ALA A 71 -12.20 -48.51 2.39
C ALA A 71 -10.67 -48.45 2.35
N ALA A 72 -10.01 -49.17 1.43
CA ALA A 72 -8.56 -49.12 1.24
C ALA A 72 -8.09 -47.71 0.83
N PHE A 73 -8.77 -47.07 -0.12
CA PHE A 73 -8.46 -45.70 -0.54
C PHE A 73 -8.65 -44.68 0.59
N ARG A 74 -9.69 -44.83 1.42
CA ARG A 74 -9.86 -44.01 2.64
C ARG A 74 -8.68 -44.17 3.60
N ASN A 75 -8.24 -45.40 3.85
CA ASN A 75 -7.10 -45.68 4.75
C ASN A 75 -5.76 -45.16 4.21
N LEU A 76 -5.61 -45.08 2.88
CA LEU A 76 -4.44 -44.49 2.21
C LEU A 76 -4.47 -42.95 2.15
N GLY A 77 -5.49 -42.31 2.75
CA GLY A 77 -5.58 -40.84 2.79
C GLY A 77 -5.99 -40.20 1.47
N VAL A 78 -6.64 -40.96 0.58
CA VAL A 78 -7.27 -40.50 -0.67
C VAL A 78 -8.77 -40.86 -0.66
N PRO A 79 -9.55 -40.27 0.27
CA PRO A 79 -10.99 -40.50 0.31
C PRO A 79 -11.61 -40.08 -1.01
N ASN A 80 -12.58 -40.87 -1.48
CA ASN A 80 -13.27 -40.68 -2.73
C ASN A 80 -12.48 -40.92 -4.02
N ALA A 81 -11.36 -41.64 -3.95
CA ALA A 81 -10.70 -42.13 -5.16
C ALA A 81 -11.61 -43.06 -5.98
N ARG A 82 -11.49 -42.95 -7.30
CA ARG A 82 -12.13 -43.79 -8.31
C ARG A 82 -11.01 -44.58 -9.00
N GLY A 83 -11.11 -45.90 -8.95
CA GLY A 83 -10.26 -46.78 -9.74
C GLY A 83 -10.97 -47.25 -11.01
N MET A 84 -10.24 -47.26 -12.12
CA MET A 84 -10.71 -47.72 -13.42
C MET A 84 -9.62 -48.59 -14.08
N ILE A 85 -10.02 -49.61 -14.83
CA ILE A 85 -9.12 -50.35 -15.71
C ILE A 85 -9.44 -49.94 -17.15
N VAL A 86 -8.41 -49.49 -17.86
CA VAL A 86 -8.51 -49.06 -19.26
C VAL A 86 -7.70 -50.02 -20.12
N GLY A 87 -8.28 -50.51 -21.21
CA GLY A 87 -7.58 -51.31 -22.22
C GLY A 87 -6.81 -50.45 -23.22
N HIS A 88 -5.98 -51.08 -24.05
CA HIS A 88 -5.12 -50.41 -25.04
C HIS A 88 -5.89 -49.55 -26.07
N GLU A 89 -7.15 -49.87 -26.34
CA GLU A 89 -8.04 -49.09 -27.23
C GLU A 89 -8.76 -47.93 -26.53
N GLY A 90 -8.48 -47.68 -25.24
CA GLY A 90 -9.19 -46.69 -24.43
C GLY A 90 -10.56 -47.17 -23.90
N ALA A 91 -10.88 -48.46 -24.08
CA ALA A 91 -12.10 -49.04 -23.54
C ALA A 91 -12.02 -49.19 -22.00
N ILE A 92 -13.04 -48.72 -21.28
CA ILE A 92 -13.14 -48.87 -19.82
C ILE A 92 -13.64 -50.28 -19.52
N LEU A 93 -12.76 -51.12 -18.99
CA LEU A 93 -13.04 -52.53 -18.67
C LEU A 93 -13.64 -52.71 -17.28
N THR A 94 -13.31 -51.82 -16.35
CA THR A 94 -13.82 -51.85 -14.97
C THR A 94 -13.84 -50.43 -14.44
N ASP A 95 -14.89 -50.09 -13.71
CA ASP A 95 -15.03 -48.81 -13.03
C ASP A 95 -15.64 -49.04 -11.65
N THR A 96 -15.00 -48.47 -10.64
CA THR A 96 -15.50 -48.50 -9.26
C THR A 96 -16.70 -47.57 -9.05
N ARG A 97 -16.94 -46.61 -9.95
CA ARG A 97 -18.05 -45.65 -9.93
C ARG A 97 -18.65 -45.41 -11.32
N PRO A 98 -19.34 -46.42 -11.90
CA PRO A 98 -19.89 -46.32 -13.25
C PRO A 98 -21.01 -45.27 -13.41
N GLY A 99 -21.57 -44.75 -12.30
CA GLY A 99 -22.60 -43.71 -12.32
C GLY A 99 -22.06 -42.27 -12.39
N ASP A 100 -20.74 -42.08 -12.22
CA ASP A 100 -20.11 -40.76 -12.30
C ASP A 100 -19.69 -40.46 -13.74
N GLU A 101 -19.71 -39.17 -14.13
CA GLU A 101 -19.27 -38.73 -15.46
C GLU A 101 -17.85 -39.26 -15.76
N PRO A 102 -17.64 -39.87 -16.94
CA PRO A 102 -16.34 -40.45 -17.27
C PRO A 102 -15.28 -39.34 -17.41
N PRO A 103 -14.01 -39.64 -17.10
CA PRO A 103 -12.92 -38.69 -17.31
C PRO A 103 -12.79 -38.32 -18.80
N PRO A 104 -12.22 -37.15 -19.11
CA PRO A 104 -12.02 -36.71 -20.49
C PRO A 104 -11.28 -37.76 -21.32
N ALA A 105 -11.62 -37.85 -22.61
CA ALA A 105 -11.01 -38.81 -23.53
C ALA A 105 -9.48 -38.71 -23.56
N GLU A 106 -8.93 -37.50 -23.40
CA GLU A 106 -7.49 -37.25 -23.31
C GLU A 106 -6.82 -38.01 -22.15
N VAL A 107 -7.47 -38.07 -20.98
CA VAL A 107 -6.95 -38.77 -19.79
C VAL A 107 -7.01 -40.28 -20.01
N ILE A 108 -8.10 -40.77 -20.60
CA ILE A 108 -8.28 -42.19 -20.91
C ILE A 108 -7.24 -42.65 -21.95
N GLN A 109 -7.01 -41.84 -22.99
CA GLN A 109 -6.02 -42.13 -24.02
C GLN A 109 -4.59 -42.03 -23.48
N ALA A 110 -4.28 -41.03 -22.64
CA ALA A 110 -2.98 -40.93 -21.99
C ALA A 110 -2.68 -42.17 -21.13
N ALA A 111 -3.69 -42.69 -20.42
CA ALA A 111 -3.57 -43.93 -19.66
C ALA A 111 -3.40 -45.17 -20.53
N ALA A 112 -4.11 -45.24 -21.67
CA ALA A 112 -4.10 -46.41 -22.57
C ALA A 112 -2.85 -46.51 -23.46
N SER A 113 -2.24 -45.38 -23.80
CA SER A 113 -1.09 -45.27 -24.71
C SER A 113 0.27 -45.24 -24.01
N SER A 114 0.31 -44.94 -22.71
CA SER A 114 1.57 -44.83 -21.97
C SER A 114 2.04 -46.19 -21.45
N GLU A 115 3.28 -46.56 -21.80
CA GLU A 115 4.01 -47.69 -21.21
C GLU A 115 4.71 -47.32 -19.89
N GLU A 116 4.70 -46.05 -19.51
CA GLU A 116 5.24 -45.53 -18.24
C GLU A 116 4.13 -45.00 -17.32
N ASP A 117 4.47 -44.79 -16.04
CA ASP A 117 3.66 -43.99 -15.10
C ASP A 117 3.31 -42.66 -15.76
N THR A 118 2.02 -42.38 -15.87
CA THR A 118 1.54 -41.05 -16.24
C THR A 118 0.69 -40.48 -15.12
N HIS A 119 0.88 -39.20 -14.86
CA HIS A 119 0.09 -38.49 -13.87
C HIS A 119 -0.26 -37.10 -14.40
N GLY A 120 -1.35 -36.55 -13.90
CA GLY A 120 -1.79 -35.23 -14.30
C GLY A 120 -3.02 -34.80 -13.52
N GLY A 121 -3.64 -33.72 -13.98
CA GLY A 121 -4.92 -33.30 -13.45
C GLY A 121 -5.79 -32.67 -14.52
N TYR A 122 -7.09 -32.86 -14.38
CA TYR A 122 -8.11 -32.32 -15.28
C TYR A 122 -9.23 -31.65 -14.46
N GLY A 123 -10.08 -30.88 -15.13
CA GLY A 123 -11.14 -30.11 -14.48
C GLY A 123 -10.76 -28.66 -14.15
N GLY A 124 -11.71 -27.92 -13.59
CA GLY A 124 -11.59 -26.49 -13.33
C GLY A 124 -10.82 -26.15 -12.04
N LEU A 125 -10.73 -24.84 -11.75
CA LEU A 125 -9.96 -24.30 -10.61
C LEU A 125 -10.40 -24.88 -9.25
N PHE A 126 -11.70 -25.15 -9.09
CA PHE A 126 -12.32 -25.56 -7.83
C PHE A 126 -12.70 -27.05 -7.76
N ASN A 127 -12.75 -27.75 -8.89
CA ASN A 127 -13.10 -29.18 -8.98
C ASN A 127 -12.07 -29.93 -9.82
N ARG A 128 -10.80 -29.74 -9.48
CA ARG A 128 -9.67 -30.39 -10.15
C ARG A 128 -9.58 -31.83 -9.66
N TRP A 129 -9.50 -32.76 -10.60
CA TRP A 129 -9.21 -34.16 -10.35
C TRP A 129 -7.76 -34.42 -10.68
N LEU A 130 -7.11 -35.23 -9.85
CA LEU A 130 -5.76 -35.71 -10.08
C LEU A 130 -5.85 -37.18 -10.48
N TYR A 131 -5.05 -37.58 -11.46
CA TYR A 131 -5.01 -38.96 -11.92
C TYR A 131 -3.58 -39.48 -11.93
N VAL A 132 -3.47 -40.78 -11.69
CA VAL A 132 -2.26 -41.59 -11.90
C VAL A 132 -2.68 -42.81 -12.69
N ALA A 133 -2.03 -43.05 -13.82
CA ALA A 133 -2.18 -44.24 -14.64
C ALA A 133 -0.90 -45.07 -14.56
N GLN A 134 -1.06 -46.34 -14.19
CA GLN A 134 0.03 -47.29 -14.09
C GLN A 134 -0.25 -48.50 -14.98
N PRO A 135 0.68 -48.89 -15.87
CA PRO A 135 0.51 -50.08 -16.70
C PRO A 135 0.55 -51.34 -15.83
N VAL A 136 -0.38 -52.27 -16.07
CA VAL A 136 -0.53 -53.52 -15.31
C VAL A 136 -0.23 -54.76 -16.17
N GLY A 137 0.34 -54.55 -17.36
CA GLY A 137 0.62 -55.60 -18.35
C GLY A 137 -0.58 -55.96 -19.22
N GLU A 138 -0.35 -56.76 -20.27
CA GLU A 138 -1.37 -57.17 -21.26
C GLU A 138 -2.10 -55.99 -21.96
N GLY A 139 -1.43 -54.85 -22.14
CA GLY A 139 -2.06 -53.66 -22.72
C GLY A 139 -3.20 -53.09 -21.88
N ARG A 140 -3.20 -53.32 -20.55
CA ARG A 140 -4.15 -52.72 -19.61
C ARG A 140 -3.43 -51.76 -18.67
N SER A 141 -4.10 -50.65 -18.37
CA SER A 141 -3.63 -49.63 -17.44
C SER A 141 -4.63 -49.44 -16.31
N LEU A 142 -4.12 -49.36 -15.09
CA LEU A 142 -4.87 -48.97 -13.90
C LEU A 142 -4.88 -47.45 -13.83
N LEU A 143 -6.06 -46.84 -13.98
CA LEU A 143 -6.26 -45.43 -13.80
C LEU A 143 -6.89 -45.18 -12.42
N LEU A 144 -6.14 -44.54 -11.52
CA LEU A 144 -6.66 -44.04 -10.25
C LEU A 144 -6.88 -42.54 -10.36
N LEU A 145 -8.08 -42.10 -10.01
CA LEU A 145 -8.48 -40.70 -9.99
C LEU A 145 -8.89 -40.32 -8.58
N ALA A 146 -8.48 -39.16 -8.08
CA ALA A 146 -9.03 -38.61 -6.85
C ALA A 146 -9.31 -37.12 -6.99
N PRO A 147 -10.40 -36.61 -6.37
CA PRO A 147 -10.63 -35.18 -6.31
C PRO A 147 -9.53 -34.53 -5.50
N ARG A 148 -9.07 -33.36 -5.95
CA ARG A 148 -8.15 -32.52 -5.17
C ARG A 148 -8.82 -32.20 -3.83
N PRO A 149 -8.16 -32.48 -2.69
CA PRO A 149 -8.73 -32.13 -1.39
C PRO A 149 -8.99 -30.62 -1.36
N ASN A 150 -10.16 -30.21 -0.85
CA ASN A 150 -10.51 -28.80 -0.78
C ASN A 150 -9.40 -28.08 -0.01
N PRO A 151 -8.71 -27.09 -0.61
CA PRO A 151 -7.62 -26.40 0.06
C PRO A 151 -8.09 -25.74 1.36
N VAL A 152 -9.38 -25.38 1.48
CA VAL A 152 -10.03 -24.85 2.70
C VAL A 152 -10.19 -25.91 3.79
N ALA A 153 -10.46 -27.17 3.43
CA ALA A 153 -10.56 -28.27 4.39
C ALA A 153 -9.19 -28.83 4.78
N ALA A 154 -8.20 -28.71 3.88
CA ALA A 154 -6.80 -29.03 4.14
C ALA A 154 -6.07 -27.95 4.96
N ILE A 155 -6.76 -26.86 5.31
CA ILE A 155 -6.36 -25.89 6.32
C ILE A 155 -6.39 -26.57 7.70
N GLY A 156 -5.47 -27.50 7.94
CA GLY A 156 -5.13 -27.98 9.27
C GLY A 156 -4.25 -26.96 10.01
N GLN A 157 -3.92 -27.25 11.28
CA GLN A 157 -3.09 -26.37 12.11
C GLN A 157 -1.70 -26.06 11.50
N GLU A 158 -1.16 -26.96 10.68
CA GLU A 158 0.18 -26.84 10.05
C GLU A 158 0.27 -25.80 8.92
N LEU A 159 -0.84 -25.50 8.23
CA LEU A 159 -0.86 -24.61 7.06
C LEU A 159 -1.44 -23.22 7.37
N LEU A 160 -2.16 -23.07 8.49
CA LEU A 160 -2.73 -21.79 8.94
C LEU A 160 -1.69 -20.78 9.36
N LEU A 161 -0.77 -21.20 10.23
CA LEU A 161 0.22 -20.32 10.83
C LEU A 161 1.13 -19.65 9.77
N PRO A 162 1.73 -20.38 8.81
CA PRO A 162 2.58 -19.73 7.80
C PRO A 162 1.79 -18.79 6.86
N LEU A 163 0.51 -19.10 6.58
CA LEU A 163 -0.36 -18.23 5.78
C LEU A 163 -0.65 -16.91 6.51
N ILE A 164 -1.07 -17.00 7.78
CA ILE A 164 -1.35 -15.84 8.63
C ILE A 164 -0.09 -14.99 8.80
N LEU A 165 1.07 -15.62 9.04
CA LEU A 165 2.34 -14.90 9.20
C LEU A 165 2.74 -14.14 7.93
N ARG A 166 2.60 -14.74 6.75
CA ARG A 166 2.89 -14.04 5.48
C ARG A 166 1.93 -12.88 5.25
N ALA A 167 0.63 -13.10 5.43
CA ALA A 167 -0.37 -12.05 5.30
C ALA A 167 -0.14 -10.91 6.32
N ALA A 168 0.19 -11.25 7.57
CA ALA A 168 0.53 -10.30 8.62
C ALA A 168 1.79 -9.50 8.27
N LEU A 169 2.81 -10.15 7.72
CA LEU A 169 4.06 -9.50 7.32
C LEU A 169 3.86 -8.52 6.16
N VAL A 170 3.07 -8.90 5.15
CA VAL A 170 2.69 -8.01 4.05
C VAL A 170 1.86 -6.83 4.56
N ALA A 171 0.86 -7.09 5.41
CA ALA A 171 0.03 -6.04 6.00
C ALA A 171 0.85 -5.07 6.87
N LEU A 172 1.80 -5.59 7.66
CA LEU A 172 2.71 -4.78 8.47
C LEU A 172 3.61 -3.91 7.59
N ALA A 173 4.23 -4.48 6.56
CA ALA A 173 5.07 -3.75 5.63
C ALA A 173 4.29 -2.63 4.92
N ALA A 174 3.08 -2.94 4.41
CA ALA A 174 2.22 -1.95 3.79
C ALA A 174 1.83 -0.82 4.76
N SER A 175 1.49 -1.17 6.00
CA SER A 175 1.16 -0.19 7.05
C SER A 175 2.33 0.76 7.35
N LEU A 176 3.56 0.23 7.46
CA LEU A 176 4.75 1.03 7.70
C LEU A 176 5.06 1.99 6.55
N VAL A 177 4.96 1.52 5.30
CA VAL A 177 5.18 2.34 4.10
C VAL A 177 4.18 3.49 4.03
N LEU A 178 2.91 3.21 4.31
CA LEU A 178 1.86 4.23 4.32
C LEU A 178 2.01 5.22 5.47
N ALA A 179 2.30 4.75 6.69
CA ALA A 179 2.55 5.61 7.83
C ALA A 179 3.69 6.59 7.52
N TRP A 180 4.76 6.10 6.90
CA TRP A 180 5.87 6.93 6.44
C TRP A 180 5.45 7.94 5.35
N LEU A 181 4.66 7.51 4.36
CA LEU A 181 4.18 8.38 3.28
C LEU A 181 3.30 9.52 3.81
N ILE A 182 2.33 9.19 4.67
CA ILE A 182 1.41 10.17 5.29
C ILE A 182 2.17 11.13 6.20
N SER A 183 3.10 10.61 7.01
CA SER A 183 3.96 11.44 7.86
C SER A 183 4.72 12.46 7.03
N ARG A 184 5.33 12.05 5.91
CA ARG A 184 6.06 12.97 5.03
C ARG A 184 5.15 13.98 4.34
N TRP A 185 3.95 13.57 3.94
CA TRP A 185 2.99 14.45 3.24
C TRP A 185 2.36 15.52 4.14
N VAL A 186 2.10 15.22 5.41
CA VAL A 186 1.48 16.16 6.37
C VAL A 186 2.51 16.93 7.18
N SER A 187 3.56 16.26 7.69
CA SER A 187 4.53 16.92 8.57
C SER A 187 5.48 17.85 7.85
N ALA A 188 5.79 17.60 6.56
CA ALA A 188 6.75 18.44 5.83
C ALA A 188 6.24 19.87 5.60
N PRO A 189 4.99 20.12 5.15
CA PRO A 189 4.45 21.48 5.05
C PRO A 189 4.42 22.20 6.40
N LEU A 190 3.99 21.53 7.47
CA LEU A 190 3.93 22.12 8.81
C LEU A 190 5.32 22.55 9.32
N LYS A 191 6.34 21.72 9.09
CA LYS A 191 7.71 22.04 9.48
C LYS A 191 8.25 23.25 8.70
N LYS A 192 7.98 23.32 7.38
CA LYS A 192 8.34 24.48 6.56
C LYS A 192 7.68 25.76 7.04
N THR A 193 6.39 25.72 7.37
CA THR A 193 5.69 26.90 7.92
C THR A 193 6.30 27.33 9.26
N ALA A 194 6.64 26.39 10.14
CA ALA A 194 7.27 26.70 11.42
C ALA A 194 8.68 27.30 11.26
N GLU A 195 9.45 26.85 10.26
CA GLU A 195 10.76 27.42 9.91
C GLU A 195 10.62 28.83 9.31
N ALA A 196 9.67 29.03 8.40
CA ALA A 196 9.38 30.36 7.83
C ALA A 196 8.91 31.35 8.90
N ALA A 197 8.03 30.93 9.82
CA ALA A 197 7.57 31.76 10.93
C ALA A 197 8.72 32.19 11.85
N ARG A 198 9.68 31.30 12.12
CA ARG A 198 10.89 31.65 12.88
C ARG A 198 11.78 32.66 12.15
N SER A 199 11.87 32.57 10.82
CA SER A 199 12.64 33.51 10.00
C SER A 199 12.00 34.90 10.00
N VAL A 200 10.67 34.97 9.88
CA VAL A 200 9.90 36.22 10.00
C VAL A 200 10.05 36.85 11.39
N ALA A 201 10.04 36.03 12.45
CA ALA A 201 10.30 36.51 13.81
C ALA A 201 11.72 37.07 14.00
N ALA A 202 12.69 36.61 13.19
CA ALA A 202 14.04 37.15 13.14
C ALA A 202 14.18 38.41 12.25
N GLY A 203 13.10 38.87 11.62
CA GLY A 203 13.06 40.08 10.79
C GLY A 203 13.18 39.82 9.28
N ASP A 204 13.25 38.58 8.83
CA ASP A 204 13.25 38.22 7.41
C ASP A 204 11.81 38.11 6.87
N TYR A 205 11.30 39.21 6.30
CA TYR A 205 9.93 39.33 5.79
C TYR A 205 9.77 38.94 4.31
N ASP A 206 10.85 38.56 3.61
CA ASP A 206 10.79 38.18 2.20
C ASP A 206 10.42 36.71 2.00
N GLN A 207 10.26 35.97 3.10
CA GLN A 207 9.78 34.60 3.10
C GLN A 207 8.36 34.51 2.52
N ARG A 208 8.18 33.61 1.55
CA ARG A 208 6.88 33.24 0.98
C ARG A 208 6.78 31.73 0.89
N LEU A 209 5.69 31.19 1.40
CA LEU A 209 5.41 29.77 1.33
C LEU A 209 4.63 29.45 0.05
N ALA A 210 5.13 28.49 -0.73
CA ALA A 210 4.35 27.91 -1.82
C ALA A 210 3.28 26.96 -1.25
N PRO A 211 2.01 27.06 -1.69
CA PRO A 211 0.98 26.10 -1.32
C PRO A 211 1.43 24.68 -1.67
N SER A 212 1.59 23.84 -0.64
CA SER A 212 1.96 22.44 -0.82
C SER A 212 1.33 21.55 0.25
N GLY A 213 1.02 20.31 -0.13
CA GLY A 213 0.42 19.33 0.77
C GLY A 213 -1.12 19.32 0.73
N PRO A 214 -1.78 18.95 1.85
CA PRO A 214 -3.24 18.96 1.97
C PRO A 214 -3.82 20.37 1.81
N ASP A 215 -5.13 20.48 1.52
CA ASP A 215 -5.82 21.77 1.36
C ASP A 215 -5.69 22.66 2.61
N GLU A 216 -5.62 22.06 3.79
CA GLU A 216 -5.44 22.76 5.06
C GLU A 216 -4.02 23.32 5.20
N ALA A 217 -3.01 22.62 4.66
CA ALA A 217 -1.66 23.14 4.55
C ALA A 217 -1.58 24.28 3.52
N HIS A 218 -2.34 24.19 2.41
CA HIS A 218 -2.49 25.30 1.46
C HIS A 218 -3.13 26.53 2.10
N SER A 219 -4.21 26.32 2.84
CA SER A 219 -4.91 27.39 3.57
C SER A 219 -3.97 28.05 4.58
N LEU A 220 -3.24 27.25 5.36
CA LEU A 220 -2.24 27.74 6.31
C LEU A 220 -1.12 28.53 5.61
N ALA A 221 -0.59 28.04 4.49
CA ALA A 221 0.43 28.76 3.72
C ALA A 221 -0.09 30.11 3.19
N THR A 222 -1.35 30.15 2.76
CA THR A 222 -2.01 31.37 2.28
C THR A 222 -2.17 32.38 3.41
N SER A 223 -2.76 31.98 4.54
CA SER A 223 -2.91 32.85 5.72
C SER A 223 -1.56 33.31 6.28
N PHE A 224 -0.54 32.46 6.24
CA PHE A 224 0.83 32.84 6.61
C PHE A 224 1.37 33.94 5.69
N ASN A 225 1.25 33.80 4.37
CA ASN A 225 1.72 34.80 3.42
C ASN A 225 0.99 36.14 3.57
N GLU A 226 -0.33 36.12 3.80
CA GLU A 226 -1.13 37.33 4.08
C GLU A 226 -0.65 38.04 5.35
N MET A 227 -0.39 37.28 6.42
CA MET A 227 0.16 37.81 7.67
C MET A 227 1.53 38.46 7.42
N VAL A 228 2.44 37.80 6.71
CA VAL A 228 3.78 38.34 6.40
C VAL A 228 3.67 39.64 5.59
N GLN A 229 2.77 39.69 4.60
CA GLN A 229 2.54 40.90 3.82
C GLN A 229 2.05 42.07 4.68
N GLN A 230 1.13 41.83 5.62
CA GLN A 230 0.65 42.87 6.55
C GLN A 230 1.77 43.36 7.48
N VAL A 231 2.58 42.44 8.01
CA VAL A 231 3.72 42.79 8.88
C VAL A 231 4.76 43.60 8.10
N GLN A 232 5.12 43.18 6.89
CA GLN A 232 6.06 43.90 6.02
C GLN A 232 5.57 45.31 5.71
N GLY A 233 4.28 45.47 5.40
CA GLY A 233 3.65 46.76 5.16
C GLY A 233 3.69 47.68 6.39
N SER A 234 3.37 47.15 7.57
CA SER A 234 3.44 47.90 8.84
C SER A 234 4.86 48.37 9.16
N GLN A 235 5.85 47.50 8.97
CA GLN A 235 7.26 47.85 9.16
C GLN A 235 7.75 48.91 8.18
N GLN A 236 7.29 48.85 6.92
CA GLN A 236 7.62 49.87 5.94
C GLN A 236 7.00 51.23 6.29
N ALA A 237 5.72 51.25 6.66
CA ALA A 237 5.04 52.46 7.08
C ALA A 237 5.71 53.11 8.31
N MET A 238 6.14 52.30 9.28
CA MET A 238 6.89 52.79 10.44
C MET A 238 8.24 53.42 10.02
N ARG A 239 8.98 52.78 9.12
CA ARG A 239 10.25 53.33 8.61
C ARG A 239 10.06 54.64 7.86
N ASP A 240 9.06 54.71 7.00
CA ASP A 240 8.74 55.91 6.22
C ASP A 240 8.29 57.05 7.13
N PHE A 241 7.49 56.74 8.16
CA PHE A 241 7.10 57.72 9.18
C PHE A 241 8.31 58.29 9.93
N VAL A 242 9.20 57.43 10.43
CA VAL A 242 10.42 57.86 11.13
C VAL A 242 11.33 58.69 10.22
N ALA A 243 11.47 58.30 8.95
CA ALA A 243 12.26 59.04 7.97
C ALA A 243 11.69 60.44 7.69
N ASN A 244 10.37 60.54 7.47
CA ASN A 244 9.70 61.80 7.22
C ASN A 244 9.77 62.73 8.43
N VAL A 245 9.45 62.23 9.63
CA VAL A 245 9.59 63.01 10.87
C VAL A 245 11.03 63.47 11.07
N SER A 246 12.02 62.62 10.83
CA SER A 246 13.44 63.00 10.95
C SER A 246 13.84 64.10 9.96
N HIS A 247 13.32 64.06 8.73
CA HIS A 247 13.57 65.08 7.72
C HIS A 247 12.93 66.43 8.12
N ASP A 248 11.68 66.39 8.57
CA ASP A 248 10.92 67.57 8.95
C ASP A 248 11.46 68.23 10.20
N LEU A 249 12.05 67.47 11.13
CA LEU A 249 12.73 67.99 12.32
C LEU A 249 14.14 68.54 12.03
N ARG A 250 14.84 68.01 11.02
CA ARG A 250 16.22 68.45 10.69
C ARG A 250 16.27 69.89 10.20
N THR A 251 15.30 70.30 9.39
CA THR A 251 15.25 71.66 8.81
C THR A 251 15.13 72.74 9.91
N PRO A 252 14.14 72.66 10.83
CA PRO A 252 14.04 73.51 12.02
C PRO A 252 15.35 73.57 12.82
N LEU A 253 15.90 72.40 13.14
CA LEU A 253 17.05 72.26 14.01
C LEU A 253 18.31 72.90 13.38
N THR A 254 18.47 72.74 12.07
CA THR A 254 19.58 73.34 11.32
C THR A 254 19.47 74.87 11.31
N SER A 255 18.26 75.41 11.21
CA SER A 255 18.01 76.85 11.32
C SER A 255 18.38 77.37 12.71
N ILE A 256 17.85 76.74 13.76
CA ILE A 256 18.16 77.08 15.16
C ILE A 256 19.68 77.06 15.41
N GLN A 257 20.35 75.99 14.99
CA GLN A 257 21.80 75.86 15.14
C GLN A 257 22.56 76.93 14.34
N GLY A 258 22.17 77.20 13.10
CA GLY A 258 22.83 78.20 12.24
C GLY A 258 22.73 79.62 12.80
N TYR A 259 21.55 80.03 13.26
CA TYR A 259 21.36 81.34 13.89
C TYR A 259 22.07 81.45 15.25
N ALA A 260 22.04 80.39 16.06
CA ALA A 260 22.77 80.36 17.32
C ALA A 260 24.28 80.49 17.10
N GLN A 261 24.83 79.78 16.10
CA GLN A 261 26.23 79.85 15.72
C GLN A 261 26.63 81.27 15.26
N ALA A 262 25.81 81.91 14.42
CA ALA A 262 26.06 83.28 13.97
C ALA A 262 26.10 84.30 15.13
N ILE A 263 25.28 84.09 16.17
CA ILE A 263 25.33 84.91 17.39
C ILE A 263 26.64 84.65 18.16
N LEU A 264 27.02 83.39 18.35
CA LEU A 264 28.23 83.00 19.07
C LEU A 264 29.51 83.52 18.40
N ASP A 265 29.57 83.47 17.06
CA ASP A 265 30.73 83.91 16.28
C ASP A 265 30.78 85.43 16.06
N GLY A 266 29.76 86.18 16.53
CA GLY A 266 29.66 87.62 16.36
C GLY A 266 29.37 88.07 14.92
N THR A 267 28.97 87.14 14.04
CA THR A 267 28.70 87.41 12.62
C THR A 267 27.21 87.70 12.33
N ALA A 268 26.35 87.61 13.34
CA ALA A 268 24.93 87.95 13.22
C ALA A 268 24.73 89.45 12.98
N SER A 269 24.10 89.81 11.85
CA SER A 269 23.82 91.20 11.47
C SER A 269 22.79 91.89 12.39
N ASP A 270 21.83 91.13 12.93
CA ASP A 270 20.89 91.58 13.96
C ASP A 270 20.63 90.43 14.95
N VAL A 271 21.19 90.55 16.15
CA VAL A 271 21.07 89.56 17.23
C VAL A 271 19.61 89.37 17.65
N LYS A 272 18.80 90.44 17.63
CA LYS A 272 17.40 90.36 18.06
C LYS A 272 16.56 89.58 17.05
N ASN A 273 16.81 89.78 15.76
CA ASN A 273 16.19 88.99 14.69
C ASN A 273 16.63 87.52 14.73
N ALA A 274 17.93 87.25 14.89
CA ALA A 274 18.45 85.88 15.01
C ALA A 274 17.85 85.12 16.21
N ALA A 275 17.74 85.77 17.38
CA ALA A 275 17.06 85.21 18.54
C ALA A 275 15.56 84.99 18.30
N GLY A 276 14.91 85.86 17.52
CA GLY A 276 13.52 85.70 17.07
C GLY A 276 13.33 84.44 16.24
N VAL A 277 14.19 84.19 15.24
CA VAL A 277 14.10 82.97 14.41
C VAL A 277 14.32 81.70 15.24
N ILE A 278 15.27 81.71 16.18
CA ILE A 278 15.48 80.59 17.10
C ILE A 278 14.23 80.32 17.94
N TYR A 279 13.61 81.38 18.48
CA TYR A 279 12.39 81.26 19.28
C TYR A 279 11.23 80.72 18.45
N ASP A 280 10.97 81.30 17.28
CA ASP A 280 9.87 80.90 16.40
C ASP A 280 9.99 79.43 15.97
N GLU A 281 11.20 78.99 15.60
CA GLU A 281 11.43 77.62 15.17
C GLU A 281 11.38 76.63 16.34
N SER A 282 11.83 77.03 17.53
CA SER A 282 11.69 76.23 18.76
C SER A 282 10.23 76.08 19.18
N ASP A 283 9.44 77.16 19.10
CA ASP A 283 8.00 77.12 19.37
C ASP A 283 7.26 76.26 18.33
N ARG A 284 7.70 76.31 17.07
CA ARG A 284 7.16 75.47 15.99
C ARG A 284 7.43 73.98 16.18
N LEU A 285 8.58 73.61 16.75
CA LEU A 285 8.91 72.22 17.13
C LEU A 285 8.14 71.72 18.37
N GLY A 286 7.72 72.63 19.25
CA GLY A 286 7.02 72.30 20.50
C GLY A 286 5.51 72.07 20.34
N ARG A 287 4.94 72.37 19.17
CA ARG A 287 3.52 72.18 18.84
C ARG A 287 3.28 70.85 18.14
#